data_AF-A0A932MXI5-F1
#
_entry.id   AF-A0A932MXI5-F1
#
_cell.length_a   1.000
_cell.length_b   1.000
_cell.length_c   1.000
_cell.angle_alpha   90.00
_cell.angle_beta   90.00
_cell.angle_gamma   90.00
#
_symmetry.space_group_name_H-M   'P 1'
#
loop_
_entity.id
_entity.type
_entity.pdbx_description
1 polymer ?
#
loop_
_entity_poly.entity_id
_entity_poly.type
_entity_poly.pdbx_seq_one_letter_code
_entity_poly.pdbx_strand_id
1 'polypeptide(L)'
;MWPIRASGAALVVLSSAPAQAFVCSRVQDAEFRETGPSLSWFSRNLTYAVHASGTSHLPADSELSVINQAFDVWEDALSCGGACRTDVAFNPLPARPTHDLIGFNFLAPEDNENLLIFRDSDWPHTNLINVIALTTTSYSPQSGEIFDADVEFNSQQFQFADLQSCCPDCDGNTQTDAACQFTDLMNTAVHEIGHMLGLGHTNIPQATMAASAQEGETLKRDLDPDDLVGVLFKYPDAEPNDYCDKPACATGVGQCGACNLLACQSGESCGFCPPPDPLTATLTVTTLDSDDGMGGCGCAHAPEGLWGSLLGLVALRVRRRYFGR
;
A
#
# COMPACT_ATOMS: atom_id res chain seq x y z
N MET A 1 -58.99 -45.44 5.47
CA MET A 1 -57.52 -45.37 5.54
C MET A 1 -57.04 -44.43 4.44
N TRP A 2 -56.61 -43.22 4.80
CA TRP A 2 -56.00 -42.26 3.89
C TRP A 2 -54.47 -42.28 4.11
N PRO A 3 -53.64 -42.22 3.07
CA PRO A 3 -52.19 -42.23 3.26
C PRO A 3 -51.70 -40.84 3.67
N ILE A 4 -50.99 -40.77 4.79
CA ILE A 4 -50.23 -39.60 5.22
C ILE A 4 -48.99 -39.53 4.32
N ARG A 5 -48.90 -38.49 3.48
CA ARG A 5 -47.66 -38.16 2.77
C ARG A 5 -46.77 -37.36 3.71
N ALA A 6 -45.62 -37.93 4.06
CA ALA A 6 -44.56 -37.20 4.76
C ALA A 6 -43.87 -36.27 3.75
N SER A 7 -44.10 -34.97 3.87
CA SER A 7 -43.33 -33.96 3.15
C SER A 7 -42.04 -33.71 3.92
N GLY A 8 -40.92 -34.25 3.44
CA GLY A 8 -39.59 -33.91 3.95
C GLY A 8 -39.24 -32.49 3.52
N ALA A 9 -39.13 -31.57 4.47
CA ALA A 9 -38.54 -30.26 4.22
C ALA A 9 -37.02 -30.41 4.13
N ALA A 10 -36.46 -30.26 2.93
CA ALA A 10 -35.02 -30.14 2.75
C ALA A 10 -34.60 -28.74 3.21
N LEU A 11 -33.90 -28.67 4.35
CA LEU A 11 -33.24 -27.45 4.80
C LEU A 11 -31.99 -27.24 3.92
N VAL A 12 -32.11 -26.38 2.92
CA VAL A 12 -30.95 -25.92 2.13
C VAL A 12 -30.20 -24.91 2.99
N VAL A 13 -29.12 -25.36 3.63
CA VAL A 13 -28.15 -24.45 4.27
C VAL A 13 -27.32 -23.85 3.14
N LEU A 14 -27.69 -22.64 2.70
CA LEU A 14 -26.85 -21.82 1.84
C LEU A 14 -25.67 -21.36 2.69
N SER A 15 -24.52 -22.02 2.58
CA SER A 15 -23.26 -21.45 3.05
C SER A 15 -22.87 -20.34 2.08
N SER A 16 -23.15 -19.08 2.44
CA SER A 16 -22.45 -17.96 1.80
C SER A 16 -21.00 -18.03 2.25
N ALA A 17 -20.11 -18.49 1.36
CA ALA A 17 -18.71 -18.13 1.50
C ALA A 17 -18.65 -16.59 1.44
N PRO A 18 -17.93 -15.92 2.36
CA PRO A 18 -17.71 -14.49 2.21
C PRO A 18 -16.96 -14.30 0.89
N ALA A 19 -17.63 -13.72 -0.10
CA ALA A 19 -16.91 -13.12 -1.22
C ALA A 19 -16.23 -11.89 -0.62
N GLN A 20 -14.98 -12.05 -0.20
CA GLN A 20 -14.16 -10.92 0.22
C GLN A 20 -13.92 -10.07 -1.05
N ALA A 21 -14.47 -8.85 -1.08
CA ALA A 21 -14.29 -7.93 -2.20
C ALA A 21 -13.06 -7.03 -2.01
N PHE A 22 -12.60 -6.89 -0.76
CA PHE A 22 -11.42 -6.10 -0.43
C PHE A 22 -10.17 -6.67 -1.08
N VAL A 23 -9.25 -5.78 -1.41
CA VAL A 23 -8.01 -6.10 -2.10
C VAL A 23 -6.85 -5.79 -1.15
N CYS A 24 -5.94 -6.74 -0.95
CA CYS A 24 -4.65 -6.44 -0.34
C CYS A 24 -3.65 -6.02 -1.43
N SER A 25 -2.90 -4.95 -1.19
CA SER A 25 -1.68 -4.64 -1.94
C SER A 25 -0.66 -5.77 -1.79
N ARG A 26 0.20 -5.96 -2.78
CA ARG A 26 1.15 -7.10 -2.81
C ARG A 26 2.54 -6.71 -3.26
N VAL A 27 3.49 -7.57 -2.91
CA VAL A 27 4.81 -7.59 -3.51
C VAL A 27 4.68 -7.72 -5.03
N GLN A 28 5.33 -6.79 -5.74
CA GLN A 28 5.40 -6.80 -7.19
C GLN A 28 6.68 -7.49 -7.69
N ASP A 29 6.59 -8.15 -8.84
CA ASP A 29 7.76 -8.69 -9.54
C ASP A 29 8.47 -7.63 -10.40
N ALA A 30 9.53 -8.04 -11.10
CA ALA A 30 10.32 -7.16 -11.96
C ALA A 30 9.53 -6.55 -13.13
N GLU A 31 8.35 -7.09 -13.44
CA GLU A 31 7.42 -6.56 -14.44
C GLU A 31 6.25 -5.79 -13.80
N PHE A 32 6.36 -5.41 -12.53
CA PHE A 32 5.34 -4.68 -11.76
C PHE A 32 4.02 -5.44 -11.58
N ARG A 33 4.06 -6.78 -11.61
CA ARG A 33 2.86 -7.61 -11.39
C ARG A 33 2.78 -8.02 -9.94
N GLU A 34 1.61 -7.85 -9.33
CA GLU A 34 1.29 -8.25 -7.96
C GLU A 34 1.22 -9.79 -7.81
N THR A 35 2.38 -10.42 -7.58
CA THR A 35 2.51 -11.88 -7.61
C THR A 35 3.02 -12.51 -6.32
N GLY A 36 3.51 -11.69 -5.38
CA GLY A 36 4.05 -12.13 -4.11
C GLY A 36 3.06 -12.01 -2.93
N PRO A 37 3.59 -12.11 -1.69
CA PRO A 37 2.80 -11.95 -0.47
C PRO A 37 2.06 -10.62 -0.41
N SER A 38 0.93 -10.59 0.31
CA SER A 38 0.25 -9.32 0.61
C SER A 38 1.07 -8.47 1.56
N LEU A 39 1.06 -7.16 1.34
CA LEU A 39 1.78 -6.20 2.17
C LEU A 39 1.08 -6.01 3.52
N SER A 40 1.83 -5.99 4.62
CA SER A 40 1.31 -5.66 5.95
C SER A 40 2.42 -5.23 6.91
N TRP A 41 2.09 -4.43 7.90
CA TRP A 41 2.96 -4.14 9.03
C TRP A 41 2.99 -5.30 10.02
N PHE A 42 4.17 -5.69 10.52
CA PHE A 42 4.23 -6.69 11.62
C PHE A 42 4.16 -6.04 13.01
N SER A 43 4.44 -4.74 13.09
CA SER A 43 4.11 -3.93 14.26
C SER A 43 2.65 -3.48 14.18
N ARG A 44 1.97 -3.46 15.33
CA ARG A 44 0.66 -2.80 15.48
C ARG A 44 0.78 -1.35 15.94
N ASN A 45 1.96 -0.94 16.42
CA ASN A 45 2.22 0.42 16.86
C ASN A 45 3.05 1.15 15.79
N LEU A 46 2.35 1.90 14.95
CA LEU A 46 2.92 2.64 13.83
C LEU A 46 3.17 4.08 14.24
N THR A 47 4.17 4.72 13.65
CA THR A 47 4.48 6.13 13.85
C THR A 47 4.40 6.86 12.52
N TYR A 48 3.95 8.10 12.51
CA TYR A 48 3.97 8.93 11.31
C TYR A 48 4.38 10.35 11.66
N ALA A 49 4.87 11.08 10.68
CA ALA A 49 5.16 12.51 10.80
C ALA A 49 4.59 13.25 9.61
N VAL A 50 4.08 14.46 9.84
CA VAL A 50 3.70 15.36 8.75
C VAL A 50 4.83 16.34 8.50
N HIS A 51 5.15 16.58 7.23
CA HIS A 51 6.14 17.58 6.87
C HIS A 51 5.65 18.99 7.25
N ALA A 52 6.52 19.77 7.88
CA ALA A 52 6.15 21.06 8.47
C ALA A 52 5.90 22.17 7.43
N SER A 53 6.16 21.92 6.15
CA SER A 53 5.80 22.88 5.09
C SER A 53 4.29 23.00 4.92
N GLY A 54 3.52 21.94 5.25
CA GLY A 54 2.09 21.90 5.02
C GLY A 54 1.73 22.19 3.55
N THR A 55 0.53 22.73 3.34
CA THR A 55 0.09 23.27 2.05
C THR A 55 -0.46 24.67 2.21
N SER A 56 -0.24 25.52 1.22
CA SER A 56 -0.78 26.88 1.15
C SER A 56 -2.29 26.95 0.90
N HIS A 57 -2.93 25.83 0.58
CA HIS A 57 -4.36 25.76 0.30
C HIS A 57 -5.24 25.84 1.55
N LEU A 58 -4.75 25.30 2.66
CA LEU A 58 -5.46 25.28 3.93
C LEU A 58 -4.88 26.35 4.87
N PRO A 59 -5.72 26.98 5.71
CA PRO A 59 -5.25 28.00 6.63
C PRO A 59 -4.48 27.39 7.80
N ALA A 60 -3.36 28.04 8.17
CA ALA A 60 -2.51 27.64 9.30
C ALA A 60 -2.11 26.16 9.22
N ASP A 61 -2.18 25.41 10.33
CA ASP A 61 -1.85 23.98 10.40
C ASP A 61 -3.13 23.11 10.42
N SER A 62 -4.20 23.54 9.75
CA SER A 62 -5.49 22.83 9.79
C SER A 62 -5.43 21.46 9.11
N GLU A 63 -4.52 21.27 8.16
CA GLU A 63 -4.19 19.99 7.55
C GLU A 63 -3.74 18.94 8.57
N LEU A 64 -3.02 19.33 9.63
CA LEU A 64 -2.61 18.39 10.69
C LEU A 64 -3.83 17.83 11.41
N SER A 65 -4.82 18.69 11.70
CA SER A 65 -6.06 18.26 12.34
C SER A 65 -6.84 17.31 11.43
N VAL A 66 -6.89 17.56 10.12
CA VAL A 66 -7.58 16.68 9.16
C VAL A 66 -6.86 15.35 9.02
N ILE A 67 -5.53 15.35 8.90
CA ILE A 67 -4.72 14.13 8.81
C ILE A 67 -4.88 13.27 10.06
N ASN A 68 -4.83 13.86 11.26
CA ASN A 68 -5.01 13.10 12.50
C ASN A 68 -6.39 12.43 12.54
N GLN A 69 -7.45 13.16 12.18
CA GLN A 69 -8.79 12.58 12.06
C GLN A 69 -8.84 11.43 11.05
N ALA A 70 -8.09 11.51 9.94
CA ALA A 70 -8.05 10.44 8.96
C ALA A 70 -7.40 9.16 9.50
N PHE A 71 -6.43 9.26 10.41
CA PHE A 71 -5.88 8.11 11.13
C PHE A 71 -6.91 7.53 12.12
N ASP A 72 -7.62 8.38 12.86
CA ASP A 72 -8.66 7.96 13.81
C ASP A 72 -9.72 7.07 13.14
N VAL A 73 -10.09 7.34 11.88
CA VAL A 73 -11.03 6.53 11.10
C VAL A 73 -10.61 5.05 11.01
N TRP A 74 -9.30 4.78 10.88
CA TRP A 74 -8.77 3.43 10.80
C TRP A 74 -8.55 2.80 12.19
N GLU A 75 -8.17 3.58 13.21
CA GLU A 75 -8.05 3.09 14.59
C GLU A 75 -9.40 2.71 15.19
N ASP A 76 -10.44 3.49 14.89
CA ASP A 76 -11.80 3.29 15.37
C ASP A 76 -12.57 2.26 14.55
N ALA A 77 -11.91 1.58 13.59
CA ALA A 77 -12.51 0.57 12.75
C ALA A 77 -13.16 -0.55 13.59
N LEU A 78 -14.49 -0.61 13.53
CA LEU A 78 -15.32 -1.45 14.38
C LEU A 78 -16.46 -2.11 13.57
N SER A 79 -16.59 -3.43 13.68
CA SER A 79 -17.65 -4.23 13.04
C SER A 79 -18.29 -5.23 14.00
N CYS A 80 -19.14 -6.12 13.49
CA CYS A 80 -19.78 -7.20 14.24
C CYS A 80 -20.58 -6.71 15.47
N GLY A 81 -21.23 -5.56 15.36
CA GLY A 81 -21.98 -4.96 16.48
C GLY A 81 -21.08 -4.48 17.64
N GLY A 82 -19.81 -4.17 17.36
CA GLY A 82 -18.83 -3.74 18.35
C GLY A 82 -17.84 -4.81 18.80
N ALA A 83 -17.95 -6.03 18.29
CA ALA A 83 -17.14 -7.16 18.72
C ALA A 83 -15.86 -7.37 17.89
N CYS A 84 -15.82 -6.89 16.65
CA CYS A 84 -14.64 -7.02 15.78
C CYS A 84 -13.98 -5.65 15.67
N ARG A 85 -12.73 -5.52 16.13
CA ARG A 85 -11.96 -4.28 16.10
C ARG A 85 -10.52 -4.55 15.70
N THR A 86 -9.80 -3.50 15.32
CA THR A 86 -8.35 -3.51 15.13
C THR A 86 -7.65 -3.05 16.41
N ASP A 87 -6.38 -3.42 16.55
CA ASP A 87 -5.47 -2.91 17.58
C ASP A 87 -4.28 -2.15 16.96
N VAL A 88 -4.33 -1.84 15.66
CA VAL A 88 -3.40 -0.91 15.04
C VAL A 88 -3.59 0.47 15.67
N ALA A 89 -2.46 1.06 16.06
CA ALA A 89 -2.38 2.39 16.61
C ALA A 89 -1.34 3.20 15.84
N PHE A 90 -1.67 4.46 15.55
CA PHE A 90 -0.83 5.43 14.90
C PHE A 90 -0.42 6.51 15.91
N ASN A 91 0.88 6.68 16.07
CA ASN A 91 1.44 7.62 17.03
C ASN A 91 2.07 8.78 16.24
N PRO A 92 1.46 9.98 16.27
CA PRO A 92 2.04 11.14 15.60
C PRO A 92 3.37 11.51 16.26
N LEU A 93 4.39 11.71 15.43
CA LEU A 93 5.66 12.31 15.78
C LEU A 93 5.61 13.83 15.52
N PRO A 94 6.55 14.61 16.10
CA PRO A 94 6.67 16.03 15.79
C PRO A 94 6.85 16.27 14.28
N ALA A 95 6.25 17.36 13.78
CA ALA A 95 6.36 17.74 12.38
C ALA A 95 7.81 17.93 11.93
N ARG A 96 8.09 17.56 10.68
CA ARG A 96 9.46 17.47 10.15
C ARG A 96 9.78 18.65 9.26
N PRO A 97 10.76 19.51 9.62
CA PRO A 97 10.99 20.76 8.88
C PRO A 97 11.93 20.60 7.68
N THR A 98 12.68 19.51 7.60
CA THR A 98 13.79 19.35 6.65
C THR A 98 13.88 17.98 6.00
N HIS A 99 12.92 17.08 6.28
CA HIS A 99 12.94 15.72 5.76
C HIS A 99 11.87 15.58 4.68
N ASP A 100 12.28 15.62 3.41
CA ASP A 100 11.41 15.51 2.24
C ASP A 100 11.73 14.29 1.35
N LEU A 101 12.61 13.42 1.86
CA LEU A 101 13.00 12.17 1.21
C LEU A 101 11.87 11.17 1.36
N ILE A 102 11.53 10.53 0.24
CA ILE A 102 10.51 9.49 0.16
C ILE A 102 11.21 8.14 0.03
N GLY A 103 10.69 7.17 0.76
CA GLY A 103 11.12 5.79 0.82
C GLY A 103 12.08 5.51 1.98
N PHE A 104 12.43 4.23 2.10
CA PHE A 104 13.23 3.74 3.20
C PHE A 104 14.75 3.89 2.98
N ASN A 105 15.42 4.62 3.86
CA ASN A 105 16.87 4.69 3.94
C ASN A 105 17.44 3.53 4.76
N PHE A 106 17.92 2.50 4.08
CA PHE A 106 18.54 1.34 4.73
C PHE A 106 19.90 1.62 5.42
N LEU A 107 20.55 2.76 5.12
CA LEU A 107 21.83 3.14 5.73
C LEU A 107 21.65 3.85 7.08
N ALA A 108 20.49 4.45 7.31
CA ALA A 108 20.11 5.10 8.57
C ALA A 108 18.66 4.72 8.91
N PRO A 109 18.39 3.45 9.25
CA PRO A 109 17.04 2.94 9.47
C PRO A 109 16.30 3.69 10.59
N GLU A 110 17.03 4.25 11.56
CA GLU A 110 16.51 5.05 12.67
C GLU A 110 15.95 6.42 12.26
N ASP A 111 16.31 6.91 11.07
CA ASP A 111 15.84 8.18 10.53
C ASP A 111 14.58 8.02 9.67
N ASN A 112 14.17 6.78 9.37
CA ASN A 112 12.96 6.52 8.58
C ASN A 112 11.70 6.75 9.42
N GLU A 113 10.69 7.28 8.75
CA GLU A 113 9.38 7.54 9.33
C GLU A 113 8.36 7.53 8.21
N ASN A 114 7.14 7.10 8.52
CA ASN A 114 6.04 7.24 7.59
C ASN A 114 5.70 8.73 7.42
N LEU A 115 6.19 9.35 6.35
CA LEU A 115 6.09 10.78 6.09
C LEU A 115 4.84 11.11 5.30
N LEU A 116 4.06 12.08 5.78
CA LEU A 116 2.99 12.71 5.02
C LEU A 116 3.44 14.10 4.58
N ILE A 117 3.49 14.35 3.27
CA ILE A 117 4.00 15.59 2.70
C ILE A 117 3.09 16.13 1.59
N PHE A 118 2.88 17.43 1.60
CA PHE A 118 2.22 18.15 0.52
C PHE A 118 3.26 18.68 -0.45
N ARG A 119 3.01 18.47 -1.74
CA ARG A 119 3.87 18.93 -2.83
C ARG A 119 3.19 20.08 -3.55
N ASP A 120 3.24 21.28 -2.96
CA ASP A 120 2.69 22.52 -3.56
C ASP A 120 3.44 22.92 -4.85
N SER A 121 4.69 22.47 -4.97
CA SER A 121 5.49 22.56 -6.19
C SER A 121 6.32 21.29 -6.39
N ASP A 122 6.89 21.16 -7.59
CA ASP A 122 7.87 20.13 -7.94
C ASP A 122 7.40 18.68 -7.71
N TRP A 123 6.13 18.38 -7.99
CA TRP A 123 5.57 17.02 -7.98
C TRP A 123 6.48 16.08 -8.78
N PRO A 124 7.14 15.10 -8.13
CA PRO A 124 8.24 14.36 -8.75
C PRO A 124 7.75 13.36 -9.81
N HIS A 125 6.47 12.97 -9.76
CA HIS A 125 5.87 11.94 -10.61
C HIS A 125 5.22 12.51 -11.87
N THR A 126 5.94 13.38 -12.59
CA THR A 126 5.45 14.11 -13.79
C THR A 126 4.91 13.24 -14.93
N ASN A 127 5.26 11.95 -14.96
CA ASN A 127 4.76 10.96 -15.92
C ASN A 127 3.41 10.35 -15.53
N LEU A 128 2.96 10.55 -14.29
CA LEU A 128 1.66 10.12 -13.79
C LEU A 128 0.69 11.30 -13.93
N ILE A 129 -0.38 11.09 -14.71
CA ILE A 129 -1.41 12.10 -14.95
C ILE A 129 -2.59 11.77 -14.04
N ASN A 130 -3.22 12.80 -13.46
CA ASN A 130 -4.41 12.69 -12.61
C ASN A 130 -4.21 11.87 -11.32
N VAL A 131 -3.03 11.93 -10.71
CA VAL A 131 -2.76 11.33 -9.40
C VAL A 131 -2.96 12.38 -8.31
N ILE A 132 -3.99 12.21 -7.49
CA ILE A 132 -4.38 13.14 -6.42
C ILE A 132 -3.38 13.08 -5.26
N ALA A 133 -3.01 11.87 -4.86
CA ALA A 133 -1.97 11.58 -3.90
C ALA A 133 -1.35 10.22 -4.24
N LEU A 134 -0.20 9.93 -3.63
CA LEU A 134 0.50 8.67 -3.82
C LEU A 134 1.07 8.18 -2.49
N THR A 135 0.71 6.96 -2.12
CA THR A 135 1.39 6.23 -1.06
C THR A 135 2.53 5.39 -1.62
N THR A 136 3.76 5.69 -1.24
CA THR A 136 4.94 4.89 -1.56
C THR A 136 5.26 3.96 -0.40
N THR A 137 5.17 2.65 -0.62
CA THR A 137 5.51 1.65 0.40
C THR A 137 6.86 1.01 0.13
N SER A 138 7.71 0.97 1.16
CA SER A 138 8.95 0.19 1.16
C SER A 138 8.73 -1.10 1.95
N TYR A 139 9.02 -2.24 1.33
CA TYR A 139 8.67 -3.54 1.91
C TYR A 139 9.69 -4.64 1.59
N SER A 140 9.65 -5.71 2.37
CA SER A 140 10.37 -6.95 2.09
C SER A 140 9.72 -7.72 0.95
N PRO A 141 10.44 -7.99 -0.16
CA PRO A 141 9.89 -8.77 -1.27
C PRO A 141 9.68 -10.25 -0.91
N GLN A 142 10.28 -10.73 0.19
CA GLN A 142 10.14 -12.12 0.61
C GLN A 142 8.91 -12.32 1.51
N SER A 143 8.66 -11.39 2.42
CA SER A 143 7.61 -11.53 3.44
C SER A 143 6.38 -10.67 3.20
N GLY A 144 6.49 -9.58 2.42
CA GLY A 144 5.48 -8.54 2.37
C GLY A 144 5.45 -7.63 3.61
N GLU A 145 6.45 -7.72 4.49
CA GLU A 145 6.57 -6.80 5.62
C GLU A 145 6.76 -5.38 5.11
N ILE A 146 5.88 -4.47 5.52
CA ILE A 146 6.06 -3.04 5.27
C ILE A 146 7.06 -2.50 6.30
N PHE A 147 8.05 -1.74 5.83
CA PHE A 147 9.03 -1.05 6.67
C PHE A 147 8.76 0.45 6.75
N ASP A 148 8.12 0.99 5.72
CA ASP A 148 7.90 2.42 5.53
C ASP A 148 6.77 2.65 4.52
N ALA A 149 5.97 3.68 4.76
CA ALA A 149 4.86 4.09 3.92
C ALA A 149 4.73 5.62 3.96
N ASP A 150 5.18 6.28 2.91
CA ASP A 150 5.09 7.73 2.77
C ASP A 150 3.90 8.12 1.90
N VAL A 151 3.23 9.21 2.24
CA VAL A 151 2.12 9.77 1.48
C VAL A 151 2.51 11.14 0.93
N GLU A 152 2.48 11.25 -0.39
CA GLU A 152 2.67 12.52 -1.08
C GLU A 152 1.32 13.03 -1.61
N PHE A 153 0.86 14.18 -1.13
CA PHE A 153 -0.33 14.86 -1.64
C PHE A 153 0.06 15.81 -2.79
N ASN A 154 -0.57 15.65 -3.95
CA ASN A 154 -0.27 16.44 -5.15
C ASN A 154 -0.99 17.80 -5.13
N SER A 155 -0.67 18.62 -4.13
CA SER A 155 -1.23 19.97 -4.01
C SER A 155 -0.76 20.93 -5.11
N GLN A 156 0.24 20.57 -5.91
CA GLN A 156 0.59 21.33 -7.10
C GLN A 156 -0.52 21.27 -8.17
N GLN A 157 -1.13 20.11 -8.36
CA GLN A 157 -2.11 19.89 -9.44
C GLN A 157 -3.55 19.90 -8.93
N PHE A 158 -3.77 19.60 -7.65
CA PHE A 158 -5.11 19.49 -7.04
C PHE A 158 -5.28 20.50 -5.92
N GLN A 159 -6.40 21.22 -5.93
CA GLN A 159 -6.73 22.19 -4.89
C GLN A 159 -7.41 21.50 -3.72
N PHE A 160 -6.63 21.15 -2.70
CA PHE A 160 -7.14 20.53 -1.47
C PHE A 160 -7.88 21.52 -0.58
N ALA A 161 -8.93 21.04 0.08
CA ALA A 161 -9.64 21.78 1.12
C ALA A 161 -10.21 20.82 2.19
N ASP A 162 -10.49 21.36 3.38
CA ASP A 162 -11.39 20.72 4.34
C ASP A 162 -12.83 21.09 3.98
N LEU A 163 -13.50 20.26 3.16
CA LEU A 163 -14.84 20.60 2.68
C LEU A 163 -15.86 20.64 3.82
N GLN A 164 -15.62 19.94 4.93
CA GLN A 164 -16.52 20.01 6.08
C GLN A 164 -16.60 21.43 6.64
N SER A 165 -15.46 22.13 6.67
CA SER A 165 -15.35 23.48 7.20
C SER A 165 -15.67 24.55 6.16
N CYS A 166 -15.16 24.43 4.92
CA CYS A 166 -15.29 25.49 3.93
C CYS A 166 -16.54 25.37 3.05
N CYS A 167 -16.99 24.15 2.77
CA CYS A 167 -18.05 23.87 1.77
C CYS A 167 -18.91 22.67 2.20
N PRO A 168 -19.67 22.76 3.31
CA PRO A 168 -20.37 21.61 3.91
C PRO A 168 -21.51 21.04 3.04
N ASP A 169 -21.95 21.77 2.02
CA ASP A 169 -22.95 21.31 1.04
C ASP A 169 -22.32 20.50 -0.12
N CYS A 170 -21.00 20.27 -0.08
CA CYS A 170 -20.29 19.40 -1.00
C CYS A 170 -20.25 17.97 -0.47
N ASP A 171 -21.17 17.13 -0.95
CA ASP A 171 -21.37 15.74 -0.52
C ASP A 171 -21.22 14.74 -1.69
N GLY A 172 -20.43 15.09 -2.71
CA GLY A 172 -20.20 14.30 -3.91
C GLY A 172 -21.33 14.33 -4.97
N ASN A 173 -22.53 14.83 -4.63
CA ASN A 173 -23.63 14.98 -5.60
C ASN A 173 -23.72 16.38 -6.23
N THR A 174 -22.97 17.35 -5.71
CA THR A 174 -23.01 18.77 -6.07
C THR A 174 -21.85 19.23 -6.95
N GLN A 175 -21.20 18.33 -7.71
CA GLN A 175 -20.00 18.60 -8.53
C GLN A 175 -20.11 19.77 -9.53
N THR A 176 -21.32 20.20 -9.90
CA THR A 176 -21.52 21.36 -10.78
C THR A 176 -21.50 22.70 -10.04
N ASP A 177 -21.54 22.69 -8.71
CA ASP A 177 -21.41 23.89 -7.89
C ASP A 177 -19.94 24.32 -7.86
N ALA A 178 -19.69 25.61 -8.13
CA ALA A 178 -18.36 26.20 -8.04
C ALA A 178 -17.77 26.09 -6.62
N ALA A 179 -18.62 26.00 -5.59
CA ALA A 179 -18.17 25.75 -4.22
C ALA A 179 -17.58 24.34 -4.03
N CYS A 180 -17.86 23.39 -4.92
CA CYS A 180 -17.44 21.99 -4.81
C CYS A 180 -16.30 21.61 -5.77
N GLN A 181 -15.56 22.59 -6.28
CA GLN A 181 -14.41 22.41 -7.20
C GLN A 181 -13.09 22.21 -6.44
N PHE A 182 -13.14 21.53 -5.30
CA PHE A 182 -11.99 21.28 -4.44
C PHE A 182 -11.88 19.79 -4.14
N THR A 183 -10.66 19.30 -4.00
CA THR A 183 -10.38 17.95 -3.54
C THR A 183 -10.49 17.90 -2.02
N ASP A 184 -11.30 17.00 -1.49
CA ASP A 184 -11.44 16.87 -0.04
C ASP A 184 -10.21 16.18 0.58
N LEU A 185 -9.50 16.89 1.45
CA LEU A 185 -8.29 16.36 2.07
C LEU A 185 -8.56 15.13 2.95
N MET A 186 -9.66 15.12 3.70
CA MET A 186 -10.03 13.98 4.54
C MET A 186 -10.31 12.74 3.69
N ASN A 187 -11.13 12.88 2.65
CA ASN A 187 -11.44 11.81 1.69
C ASN A 187 -10.18 11.20 1.07
N THR A 188 -9.21 12.03 0.67
CA THR A 188 -7.92 11.55 0.13
C THR A 188 -7.05 10.93 1.21
N ALA A 189 -6.89 11.57 2.37
CA ALA A 189 -6.02 11.07 3.43
C ALA A 189 -6.46 9.69 3.95
N VAL A 190 -7.77 9.48 4.16
CA VAL A 190 -8.29 8.16 4.59
C VAL A 190 -7.97 7.08 3.55
N HIS A 191 -8.11 7.38 2.25
CA HIS A 191 -7.74 6.46 1.16
C HIS A 191 -6.24 6.09 1.18
N GLU A 192 -5.37 7.10 1.28
CA GLU A 192 -3.92 6.87 1.29
C GLU A 192 -3.47 6.10 2.54
N ILE A 193 -4.08 6.36 3.71
CA ILE A 193 -3.80 5.59 4.93
C ILE A 193 -4.22 4.11 4.76
N GLY A 194 -5.27 3.83 3.99
CA GLY A 194 -5.60 2.45 3.61
C GLY A 194 -4.47 1.77 2.82
N HIS A 195 -3.81 2.50 1.91
CA HIS A 195 -2.59 2.01 1.26
C HIS A 195 -1.42 1.85 2.23
N MET A 196 -1.23 2.76 3.19
CA MET A 196 -0.23 2.60 4.25
C MET A 196 -0.45 1.31 5.04
N LEU A 197 -1.70 0.91 5.26
CA LEU A 197 -2.08 -0.34 5.91
C LEU A 197 -1.94 -1.59 5.02
N GLY A 198 -1.57 -1.43 3.75
CA GLY A 198 -1.40 -2.52 2.79
C GLY A 198 -2.71 -2.95 2.11
N LEU A 199 -3.74 -2.10 2.11
CA LEU A 199 -4.93 -2.29 1.27
C LEU A 199 -4.66 -1.77 -0.15
N GLY A 200 -5.24 -2.44 -1.13
CA GLY A 200 -5.17 -2.10 -2.54
C GLY A 200 -6.51 -1.57 -3.04
N HIS A 201 -6.54 -1.11 -4.29
CA HIS A 201 -7.77 -0.59 -4.86
C HIS A 201 -8.85 -1.66 -5.05
N THR A 202 -10.08 -1.33 -4.68
CA THR A 202 -11.27 -2.15 -4.93
C THR A 202 -12.05 -1.63 -6.13
N ASN A 203 -12.87 -2.50 -6.72
CA ASN A 203 -13.78 -2.13 -7.82
C ASN A 203 -15.16 -1.67 -7.31
N ILE A 204 -15.36 -1.59 -5.99
CA ILE A 204 -16.57 -1.03 -5.38
C ILE A 204 -16.48 0.50 -5.47
N PRO A 205 -17.32 1.19 -6.28
CA PRO A 205 -17.07 2.60 -6.61
C PRO A 205 -17.17 3.56 -5.42
N GLN A 206 -17.95 3.21 -4.40
CA GLN A 206 -18.18 4.02 -3.20
C GLN A 206 -17.32 3.58 -2.00
N ALA A 207 -16.44 2.58 -2.18
CA ALA A 207 -15.52 2.19 -1.13
C ALA A 207 -14.45 3.26 -0.92
N THR A 208 -13.95 3.34 0.31
CA THR A 208 -12.79 4.15 0.67
C THR A 208 -11.62 3.81 -0.23
N MET A 209 -11.36 2.53 -0.50
CA MET A 209 -10.27 2.10 -1.38
C MET A 209 -10.62 2.10 -2.89
N ALA A 210 -11.70 2.76 -3.33
CA ALA A 210 -11.95 2.95 -4.76
C ALA A 210 -10.86 3.85 -5.38
N ALA A 211 -10.35 3.50 -6.56
CA ALA A 211 -9.17 4.17 -7.15
C ALA A 211 -9.39 5.64 -7.60
N SER A 212 -10.64 6.06 -7.77
CA SER A 212 -10.98 7.39 -8.30
C SER A 212 -11.74 8.21 -7.27
N ALA A 213 -11.44 9.51 -7.16
CA ALA A 213 -12.24 10.47 -6.41
C ALA A 213 -12.54 11.68 -7.30
N GLN A 214 -13.76 12.20 -7.22
CA GLN A 214 -14.16 13.44 -7.90
C GLN A 214 -13.97 14.65 -6.97
N GLU A 215 -13.86 15.85 -7.55
CA GLU A 215 -13.93 17.08 -6.76
C GLU A 215 -15.26 17.16 -6.01
N GLY A 216 -15.23 17.65 -4.78
CA GLY A 216 -16.42 17.73 -3.92
C GLY A 216 -16.87 16.41 -3.31
N GLU A 217 -16.19 15.29 -3.58
CA GLU A 217 -16.51 13.98 -3.02
C GLU A 217 -16.05 13.86 -1.57
N THR A 218 -16.95 13.39 -0.69
CA THR A 218 -16.68 13.18 0.73
C THR A 218 -17.03 11.77 1.21
N LEU A 219 -17.34 10.85 0.28
CA LEU A 219 -17.84 9.51 0.59
C LEU A 219 -16.79 8.62 1.28
N LYS A 220 -15.50 8.87 1.04
CA LYS A 220 -14.39 8.05 1.53
C LYS A 220 -13.83 8.53 2.85
N ARG A 221 -14.48 9.49 3.51
CA ARG A 221 -14.13 9.90 4.87
C ARG A 221 -14.44 8.81 5.89
N ASP A 222 -15.44 7.99 5.60
CA ASP A 222 -15.85 6.83 6.39
C ASP A 222 -15.43 5.54 5.67
N LEU A 223 -15.23 4.46 6.43
CA LEU A 223 -14.91 3.14 5.87
C LEU A 223 -16.16 2.47 5.28
N ASP A 224 -16.10 2.05 4.02
CA ASP A 224 -17.11 1.14 3.47
C ASP A 224 -16.98 -0.24 4.15
N PRO A 225 -18.07 -1.04 4.22
CA PRO A 225 -17.99 -2.39 4.74
C PRO A 225 -16.89 -3.26 4.11
N ASP A 226 -16.52 -3.03 2.85
CA ASP A 226 -15.40 -3.71 2.20
C ASP A 226 -14.06 -3.38 2.87
N ASP A 227 -13.78 -2.11 3.07
CA ASP A 227 -12.54 -1.60 3.67
C ASP A 227 -12.44 -1.97 5.15
N LEU A 228 -13.56 -1.90 5.87
CA LEU A 228 -13.68 -2.32 7.25
C LEU A 228 -13.37 -3.82 7.41
N VAL A 229 -13.92 -4.67 6.53
CA VAL A 229 -13.59 -6.11 6.55
C VAL A 229 -12.12 -6.31 6.19
N GLY A 230 -11.57 -5.54 5.26
CA GLY A 230 -10.16 -5.60 4.87
C GLY A 230 -9.21 -5.30 6.03
N VAL A 231 -9.39 -4.18 6.74
CA VAL A 231 -8.52 -3.82 7.88
C VAL A 231 -8.67 -4.79 9.05
N LEU A 232 -9.90 -5.22 9.37
CA LEU A 232 -10.14 -6.17 10.47
C LEU A 232 -9.63 -7.57 10.16
N PHE A 233 -9.58 -7.96 8.88
CA PHE A 233 -8.92 -9.17 8.44
C PHE A 233 -7.39 -9.05 8.58
N LYS A 234 -6.79 -7.98 8.06
CA LYS A 234 -5.32 -7.83 8.12
C LYS A 234 -4.80 -7.64 9.53
N TYR A 235 -5.56 -6.93 10.35
CA TYR A 235 -5.17 -6.51 11.69
C TYR A 235 -6.27 -6.77 12.73
N PRO A 236 -6.62 -8.04 13.00
CA PRO A 236 -7.56 -8.38 14.05
C PRO A 236 -6.97 -8.04 15.43
N ASP A 237 -7.77 -7.49 16.33
CA ASP A 237 -7.39 -7.20 17.71
C ASP A 237 -6.99 -8.48 18.47
N ALA A 238 -5.84 -8.42 19.14
CA ALA A 238 -5.29 -9.49 19.97
C ALA A 238 -5.04 -10.83 19.24
N GLU A 239 -5.00 -10.82 17.91
CA GLU A 239 -4.70 -11.97 17.06
C GLU A 239 -3.58 -11.63 16.06
N PRO A 240 -2.82 -12.62 15.57
CA PRO A 240 -1.84 -12.41 14.50
C PRO A 240 -2.47 -11.78 13.26
N ASN A 241 -1.68 -11.08 12.45
CA ASN A 241 -2.16 -10.59 11.16
C ASN A 241 -2.63 -11.76 10.28
N ASP A 242 -3.74 -11.59 9.56
CA ASP A 242 -4.03 -12.43 8.41
C ASP A 242 -3.43 -11.82 7.13
N TYR A 243 -3.22 -12.71 6.16
CA TYR A 243 -2.57 -12.39 4.89
C TYR A 243 -3.48 -12.83 3.75
N CYS A 244 -3.59 -12.00 2.72
CA CYS A 244 -4.33 -12.41 1.54
C CYS A 244 -3.55 -13.50 0.80
N ASP A 245 -4.14 -14.68 0.65
CA ASP A 245 -3.61 -15.78 -0.16
C ASP A 245 -3.25 -15.30 -1.57
N LYS A 246 -2.18 -15.83 -2.16
CA LYS A 246 -1.77 -15.49 -3.53
C LYS A 246 -2.97 -15.62 -4.48
N PRO A 247 -3.27 -14.63 -5.35
CA PRO A 247 -4.34 -14.78 -6.33
C PRO A 247 -4.01 -15.99 -7.19
N ALA A 248 -4.98 -16.88 -7.42
CA ALA A 248 -4.82 -18.15 -8.12
C ALA A 248 -4.43 -18.01 -9.62
N CYS A 249 -4.00 -16.84 -10.08
CA CYS A 249 -3.86 -16.48 -11.48
C CYS A 249 -2.73 -15.46 -11.73
N ALA A 250 -1.51 -15.72 -11.24
CA ALA A 250 -0.32 -15.11 -11.82
C ALA A 250 0.16 -15.97 -13.00
N THR A 251 -0.27 -15.64 -14.22
CA THR A 251 0.22 -16.30 -15.44
C THR A 251 1.73 -16.12 -15.58
N GLY A 252 2.45 -17.24 -15.73
CA GLY A 252 3.89 -17.22 -16.05
C GLY A 252 4.86 -17.38 -14.87
N VAL A 253 4.38 -17.55 -13.64
CA VAL A 253 5.27 -17.93 -12.52
C VAL A 253 5.45 -19.46 -12.56
N GLY A 254 6.60 -19.92 -13.05
CA GLY A 254 6.98 -21.33 -12.97
C GLY A 254 6.94 -21.79 -11.53
N GLN A 255 6.09 -22.79 -11.25
CA GLN A 255 5.69 -23.34 -9.93
C GLN A 255 4.39 -22.83 -9.31
N CYS A 256 3.63 -21.95 -9.97
CA CYS A 256 2.21 -21.76 -9.70
C CYS A 256 1.39 -22.31 -10.88
N GLY A 257 0.30 -23.02 -10.59
CA GLY A 257 -0.50 -23.75 -11.58
C GLY A 257 -0.91 -22.90 -12.80
N ALA A 258 -1.05 -23.55 -13.95
CA ALA A 258 -1.48 -22.88 -15.18
C ALA A 258 -3.00 -22.69 -15.20
N CYS A 259 -3.46 -21.45 -15.39
CA CYS A 259 -4.85 -21.13 -15.77
C CYS A 259 -4.98 -21.07 -17.29
N ASN A 260 -6.06 -21.61 -17.85
CA ASN A 260 -6.44 -21.37 -19.24
C ASN A 260 -7.60 -20.37 -19.31
N LEU A 261 -7.80 -19.78 -20.50
CA LEU A 261 -8.67 -18.62 -20.79
C LEU A 261 -10.16 -18.79 -20.47
N LEU A 262 -10.62 -19.89 -19.87
CA LEU A 262 -12.05 -20.18 -19.70
C LEU A 262 -12.50 -20.63 -18.29
N ALA A 263 -11.61 -20.97 -17.36
CA ALA A 263 -11.99 -21.19 -15.95
C ALA A 263 -10.75 -21.39 -15.04
N CYS A 264 -10.78 -20.79 -13.84
CA CYS A 264 -10.00 -21.27 -12.69
C CYS A 264 -10.90 -22.21 -11.89
N GLN A 265 -10.48 -23.46 -11.67
CA GLN A 265 -11.21 -24.36 -10.77
C GLN A 265 -10.89 -23.95 -9.33
N SER A 266 -11.91 -23.52 -8.58
CA SER A 266 -11.81 -23.41 -7.13
C SER A 266 -11.76 -24.82 -6.55
N GLY A 267 -10.60 -25.19 -6.01
CA GLY A 267 -10.37 -26.52 -5.47
C GLY A 267 -9.19 -26.53 -4.51
N GLU A 268 -9.54 -26.42 -3.23
CA GLU A 268 -8.84 -27.00 -2.08
C GLU A 268 -7.42 -26.53 -1.73
N SER A 269 -7.35 -25.92 -0.54
CA SER A 269 -6.28 -26.01 0.45
C SER A 269 -4.95 -25.29 0.18
N CYS A 270 -4.83 -24.17 0.92
CA CYS A 270 -3.65 -23.60 1.56
C CYS A 270 -2.39 -23.38 0.71
N GLY A 271 -2.35 -22.21 0.07
CA GLY A 271 -1.09 -21.57 -0.31
C GLY A 271 -0.44 -20.89 0.90
N PHE A 272 0.02 -21.67 1.89
CA PHE A 272 0.87 -21.17 2.97
C PHE A 272 2.11 -20.49 2.36
N CYS A 273 2.24 -19.17 2.52
CA CYS A 273 3.44 -18.72 3.21
C CYS A 273 3.11 -18.88 4.70
N PRO A 274 3.94 -19.53 5.54
CA PRO A 274 3.83 -19.31 6.99
C PRO A 274 3.70 -17.80 7.22
N PRO A 275 2.96 -17.34 8.26
CA PRO A 275 3.07 -15.94 8.66
C PRO A 275 4.55 -15.63 8.64
N PRO A 276 4.99 -14.64 7.86
CA PRO A 276 6.40 -14.34 7.75
C PRO A 276 6.92 -14.21 9.18
N ASP A 277 7.78 -15.13 9.59
CA ASP A 277 8.43 -14.99 10.87
C ASP A 277 9.04 -13.58 10.84
N PRO A 278 8.74 -12.72 11.84
CA PRO A 278 9.37 -11.41 11.89
C PRO A 278 10.85 -11.66 11.72
N LEU A 279 11.48 -10.93 10.78
CA LEU A 279 12.91 -11.03 10.57
C LEU A 279 13.60 -10.60 11.86
N THR A 280 13.79 -11.54 12.78
CA THR A 280 14.65 -11.43 13.96
C THR A 280 16.10 -11.56 13.49
N ALA A 281 16.43 -10.96 12.35
CA ALA A 281 17.80 -10.73 11.96
C ALA A 281 18.28 -9.56 12.81
N THR A 282 18.97 -9.87 13.92
CA THR A 282 19.93 -8.90 14.45
C THR A 282 20.90 -8.62 13.30
N LEU A 283 20.85 -7.41 12.73
CA LEU A 283 21.77 -7.02 11.67
C LEU A 283 23.18 -6.95 12.27
N THR A 284 23.89 -8.07 12.31
CA THR A 284 25.30 -8.09 12.63
C THR A 284 26.07 -7.61 11.42
N VAL A 285 26.30 -6.30 11.37
CA VAL A 285 27.34 -5.73 10.51
C VAL A 285 28.69 -6.14 11.09
N THR A 286 29.21 -7.29 10.67
CA THR A 286 30.63 -7.58 10.85
C THR A 286 31.41 -6.70 9.89
N THR A 287 32.04 -5.65 10.41
CA THR A 287 33.07 -4.93 9.68
C THR A 287 34.22 -5.90 9.43
N LEU A 288 34.35 -6.39 8.20
CA LEU A 288 35.54 -7.12 7.77
C LEU A 288 36.63 -6.09 7.44
N ASP A 289 37.23 -5.57 8.51
CA ASP A 289 38.36 -4.64 8.51
C ASP A 289 38.16 -3.31 7.74
N SER A 290 38.85 -2.27 8.18
CA SER A 290 38.94 -1.03 7.39
C SER A 290 39.94 -1.26 6.25
N ASP A 291 39.46 -1.33 5.01
CA ASP A 291 40.32 -1.12 3.84
C ASP A 291 40.63 0.38 3.77
N ASP A 292 41.83 0.75 4.22
CA ASP A 292 42.35 2.13 4.20
C ASP A 292 42.76 2.58 2.79
N GLY A 293 42.54 1.76 1.77
CA GLY A 293 42.89 2.05 0.38
C GLY A 293 44.39 2.18 0.14
N MET A 294 45.24 1.80 1.11
CA MET A 294 46.70 1.90 1.03
C MET A 294 47.36 0.53 0.84
N GLY A 295 46.65 -0.56 1.11
CA GLY A 295 47.08 -1.94 0.85
C GLY A 295 46.74 -2.40 -0.57
N GLY A 296 47.51 -1.96 -1.57
CA GLY A 296 47.28 -2.31 -2.98
C GLY A 296 47.08 -3.82 -3.21
N CYS A 297 45.87 -4.21 -3.58
CA CYS A 297 45.58 -5.50 -4.20
C CYS A 297 46.21 -5.51 -5.60
N GLY A 298 47.46 -5.95 -5.70
CA GLY A 298 48.07 -6.26 -6.98
C GLY A 298 47.23 -7.30 -7.71
N CYS A 299 46.77 -6.97 -8.91
CA CYS A 299 46.22 -7.95 -9.84
C CYS A 299 47.33 -8.94 -10.22
N ALA A 300 47.49 -10.00 -9.42
CA ALA A 300 48.37 -11.11 -9.74
C ALA A 300 47.86 -11.76 -11.04
N HIS A 301 48.72 -11.81 -12.04
CA HIS A 301 48.47 -12.49 -13.29
C HIS A 301 48.16 -13.98 -13.00
N ALA A 302 47.06 -14.48 -13.55
CA ALA A 302 46.75 -15.90 -13.52
C ALA A 302 47.80 -16.68 -14.35
N PRO A 303 48.30 -17.83 -13.88
CA PRO A 303 49.14 -18.69 -14.71
C PRO A 303 48.29 -19.33 -15.82
N GLU A 304 48.83 -19.32 -17.04
CA GLU A 304 48.24 -19.98 -18.20
C GLU A 304 48.12 -21.49 -17.98
N GLY A 305 46.94 -22.07 -18.24
CA GLY A 305 46.77 -23.51 -18.16
C GLY A 305 45.34 -24.06 -18.24
N LEU A 306 44.78 -24.04 -19.47
CA LEU A 306 43.93 -25.09 -20.06
C LEU A 306 42.49 -25.35 -19.53
N TRP A 307 41.54 -25.14 -20.46
CA TRP A 307 40.16 -25.62 -20.60
C TRP A 307 39.03 -24.82 -19.92
N GLY A 308 38.17 -24.23 -20.75
CA GLY A 308 36.86 -23.71 -20.33
C GLY A 308 36.27 -22.72 -21.35
N SER A 309 35.57 -23.25 -22.33
CA SER A 309 34.95 -22.51 -23.44
C SER A 309 33.95 -21.45 -22.99
N LEU A 310 34.20 -20.22 -23.45
CA LEU A 310 33.33 -19.07 -23.72
C LEU A 310 31.81 -19.21 -23.48
N LEU A 311 31.29 -18.28 -22.67
CA LEU A 311 30.01 -17.61 -22.93
C LEU A 311 30.15 -16.13 -22.56
N GLY A 312 30.05 -15.27 -23.58
CA GLY A 312 30.26 -13.83 -23.50
C GLY A 312 29.04 -13.07 -23.00
N LEU A 313 29.29 -12.07 -22.16
CA LEU A 313 28.35 -11.01 -21.79
C LEU A 313 28.32 -9.94 -22.89
N VAL A 314 27.16 -9.70 -23.48
CA VAL A 314 26.89 -8.51 -24.30
C VAL A 314 26.40 -7.40 -23.38
N ALA A 315 27.23 -6.38 -23.20
CA ALA A 315 26.83 -5.10 -22.62
C ALA A 315 26.36 -4.15 -23.73
N LEU A 316 25.08 -3.81 -23.75
CA LEU A 316 24.51 -2.79 -24.64
C LEU A 316 24.64 -1.41 -24.00
N ARG A 317 25.65 -0.64 -24.41
CA ARG A 317 25.70 0.82 -24.25
C ARG A 317 24.99 1.48 -25.43
N VAL A 318 23.86 2.12 -25.19
CA VAL A 318 23.18 2.95 -26.20
C VAL A 318 23.84 4.33 -26.26
N ARG A 319 24.43 4.68 -27.42
CA ARG A 319 24.79 6.05 -27.78
C ARG A 319 23.69 6.64 -28.68
N ARG A 320 23.06 7.74 -28.25
CA ARG A 320 22.23 8.59 -29.13
C ARG A 320 23.13 9.32 -30.15
N ARG A 321 22.81 9.23 -31.44
CA ARG A 321 23.30 10.15 -32.47
C ARG A 321 22.17 11.11 -32.86
N TYR A 322 22.47 12.39 -32.78
CA TYR A 322 21.74 13.46 -33.45
C TYR A 322 21.79 13.26 -34.97
N PHE A 323 20.67 13.54 -35.66
CA PHE A 323 20.68 13.98 -37.05
C PHE A 323 19.68 15.11 -37.20
N GLY A 324 20.20 16.29 -37.58
CA GLY A 324 19.42 17.35 -38.19
C GLY A 324 19.66 17.34 -39.70
N ARG A 325 18.57 17.50 -40.44
CA ARG A 325 18.41 18.44 -41.56
C ARG A 325 16.94 18.73 -41.73
#